data_AF-A0A4Y7K421-F1
#
_entry.id   AF-A0A4Y7K421-F1
#
_cell.length_a   1.000
_cell.length_b   1.000
_cell.length_c   1.000
_cell.angle_alpha   90.00
_cell.angle_beta   90.00
_cell.angle_gamma   90.00
#
_symmetry.space_group_name_H-M   'P 1'
#
loop_
_entity.id
_entity.type
_entity.pdbx_description
1 polymer ?
#
loop_
_entity_poly.entity_id
_entity_poly.type
_entity_poly.pdbx_seq_one_letter_code
_entity_poly.pdbx_strand_id
1 'polypeptide(L)'
;MKQELEEEELANKMDLLKESYSILSSQEERRLYDWSLLRTGTPDRFAWPFESDITQADVIQGTPPPGEPEDFGPTRLVGYFFVGWLLLAVVSSIAFNL
;
A
#
# COMPACT_ATOMS: atom_id res chain seq x y z
N MET A 1 -44.30 14.03 23.29
CA MET A 1 -44.16 12.57 23.06
C MET A 1 -43.98 12.18 21.59
N LYS A 2 -45.00 12.16 20.70
CA LYS A 2 -44.76 11.73 19.30
C LYS A 2 -43.82 12.67 18.53
N GLN A 3 -44.01 13.98 18.69
CA GLN A 3 -43.23 14.99 17.98
C GLN A 3 -41.78 15.07 18.49
N GLU A 4 -41.57 14.95 19.81
CA GLU A 4 -40.23 14.81 20.39
C GLU A 4 -39.51 13.55 19.93
N LEU A 5 -40.21 12.41 19.84
CA LEU A 5 -39.64 11.16 19.33
C LEU A 5 -39.19 11.29 17.87
N GLU A 6 -39.98 11.98 17.03
CA GLU A 6 -39.61 12.28 15.64
C GLU A 6 -38.42 13.24 15.55
N GLU A 7 -38.33 14.25 16.43
CA GLU A 7 -37.20 15.18 16.49
C GLU A 7 -35.90 14.48 16.94
N GLU A 8 -35.98 13.57 17.91
CA GLU A 8 -34.85 12.75 18.35
C GLU A 8 -34.37 11.79 17.24
N GLU A 9 -35.28 11.13 16.54
CA GLU A 9 -34.94 10.28 15.39
C GLU A 9 -34.31 11.07 14.25
N LEU A 10 -34.78 12.29 13.99
CA LEU A 10 -34.22 13.18 12.98
C LEU A 10 -32.80 13.62 13.36
N ALA A 11 -32.57 13.99 14.62
CA ALA A 11 -31.26 14.36 15.13
C ALA A 11 -30.26 13.22 14.96
N ASN A 12 -30.65 12.00 15.33
CA ASN A 12 -29.81 10.81 15.18
C ASN A 12 -29.43 10.55 13.71
N LYS A 13 -30.38 10.64 12.79
CA LYS A 13 -30.12 10.51 11.34
C LYS A 13 -29.15 11.59 10.84
N MET A 14 -29.26 12.82 11.33
CA MET A 14 -28.35 13.90 10.96
C MET A 14 -26.93 13.66 11.48
N ASP A 15 -26.79 13.10 12.67
CA ASP A 15 -25.48 12.82 13.24
C ASP A 15 -24.80 11.63 12.54
N LEU A 16 -25.54 10.56 12.24
CA LEU A 16 -25.05 9.46 11.40
C LEU A 16 -24.61 9.95 10.01
N LEU A 17 -25.36 10.89 9.42
CA LEU A 17 -25.00 11.45 8.13
C LEU A 17 -23.68 12.24 8.21
N LYS A 18 -23.48 13.05 9.26
CA LYS A 18 -22.23 13.78 9.47
C LYS A 18 -21.04 12.84 9.66
N GLU A 19 -21.21 11.77 10.42
CA GLU A 19 -20.16 10.77 10.66
C GLU A 19 -19.82 10.00 9.38
N SER A 20 -20.83 9.57 8.63
CA SER A 20 -20.61 8.92 7.33
C SER A 20 -19.92 9.87 6.34
N TYR A 21 -20.29 11.15 6.35
CA TYR A 21 -19.67 12.17 5.51
C TYR A 21 -18.21 12.39 5.90
N SER A 22 -17.88 12.50 7.20
CA SER A 22 -16.48 12.67 7.61
C SER A 22 -15.63 11.50 7.12
N ILE A 23 -16.06 10.26 7.38
CA ILE A 23 -15.32 9.04 7.02
C ILE A 23 -15.15 8.90 5.51
N LEU A 24 -16.20 9.18 4.73
CA LEU A 24 -16.18 9.00 3.27
C LEU A 24 -15.60 10.19 2.51
N SER A 25 -15.41 11.34 3.17
CA SER A 25 -14.88 12.55 2.53
C SER A 25 -13.39 12.48 2.23
N SER A 26 -12.61 11.80 3.08
CA SER A 26 -11.17 11.67 2.91
C SER A 26 -10.80 10.28 2.41
N GLN A 27 -9.82 10.22 1.51
CA GLN A 27 -9.37 8.95 0.93
C GLN A 27 -8.76 8.03 1.99
N GLU A 28 -8.04 8.60 2.96
CA GLU A 28 -7.37 7.84 4.01
C GLU A 28 -8.37 7.22 4.98
N GLU A 29 -9.38 7.98 5.44
CA GLU A 29 -10.41 7.44 6.35
C GLU A 29 -11.30 6.43 5.63
N ARG A 30 -11.67 6.69 4.37
CA ARG A 30 -12.42 5.73 3.56
C ARG A 30 -11.68 4.41 3.40
N ARG A 31 -10.37 4.47 3.10
CA ARG A 31 -9.52 3.27 2.99
C ARG A 31 -9.51 2.47 4.29
N LEU A 32 -9.39 3.15 5.42
CA LEU A 32 -9.37 2.50 6.73
C LEU A 32 -10.74 1.89 7.07
N TYR A 33 -11.83 2.56 6.70
CA TYR A 33 -13.20 2.06 6.84
C TYR A 33 -13.41 0.79 6.01
N ASP A 34 -13.12 0.83 4.71
CA ASP A 34 -13.23 -0.32 3.80
C ASP A 34 -12.35 -1.49 4.30
N TRP A 35 -11.15 -1.21 4.80
CA TRP A 35 -10.25 -2.21 5.38
C TRP A 35 -10.81 -2.85 6.66
N SER A 36 -11.44 -2.04 7.53
CA SER A 36 -12.07 -2.53 8.76
C SER A 36 -13.27 -3.44 8.47
N LEU A 37 -14.07 -3.09 7.46
CA LEU A 37 -15.20 -3.88 6.98
C LEU A 37 -14.73 -5.25 6.45
N LEU A 38 -13.66 -5.23 5.65
CA LEU A 38 -13.10 -6.44 5.02
C LEU A 38 -12.53 -7.41 6.06
N ARG A 39 -11.89 -6.90 7.13
CA ARG A 39 -11.40 -7.72 8.24
C ARG A 39 -12.53 -8.33 9.06
N THR A 40 -13.61 -7.60 9.25
CA THR A 40 -14.78 -8.11 9.97
C THR A 40 -15.46 -9.24 9.19
N GLY A 41 -15.47 -9.16 7.86
CA GLY A 41 -16.02 -10.21 6.99
C GLY A 41 -15.10 -11.42 6.76
N THR A 42 -13.77 -11.24 6.84
CA THR A 42 -12.78 -12.31 6.55
C THR A 42 -11.62 -12.31 7.55
N PRO A 43 -11.83 -12.75 8.81
CA PRO A 43 -10.82 -12.67 9.85
C PRO A 43 -9.59 -13.55 9.60
N ASP A 44 -9.71 -14.62 8.81
CA ASP A 44 -8.62 -15.58 8.54
C ASP A 44 -7.59 -15.09 7.52
N ARG A 45 -7.90 -14.05 6.75
CA ARG A 45 -7.02 -13.53 5.70
C ARG A 45 -6.56 -12.14 6.04
N PHE A 46 -5.24 -11.96 6.12
CA PHE A 46 -4.66 -10.63 6.13
C PHE A 46 -4.82 -9.98 4.76
N ALA A 47 -5.50 -8.85 4.72
CA ALA A 47 -5.65 -8.00 3.55
C ALA A 47 -4.97 -6.66 3.80
N TRP A 48 -4.30 -6.11 2.80
CA TRP A 48 -3.61 -4.83 2.95
C TRP A 48 -4.58 -3.65 2.78
N PRO A 49 -4.50 -2.56 3.55
CA PRO A 49 -5.47 -1.45 3.46
C PRO A 49 -5.58 -0.82 2.07
N PHE A 50 -4.49 -0.79 1.31
CA PHE A 50 -4.49 -0.20 -0.04
C PHE A 50 -5.14 -1.11 -1.09
N GLU A 51 -5.32 -2.40 -0.79
CA GLU A 51 -6.03 -3.33 -1.67
C GLU A 51 -7.55 -3.26 -1.49
N SER A 52 -8.02 -2.78 -0.33
CA SER A 52 -9.45 -2.67 -0.03
C SER A 52 -10.12 -1.43 -0.61
N ASP A 53 -9.36 -0.40 -1.00
CA ASP A 53 -9.91 0.84 -1.57
C ASP A 53 -10.32 0.63 -3.04
N ILE A 54 -11.62 0.41 -3.27
CA ILE A 54 -12.21 0.20 -4.59
C ILE A 54 -12.06 1.45 -5.48
N THR A 55 -12.05 2.66 -4.90
CA THR A 55 -11.84 3.88 -5.69
C THR A 55 -10.43 3.98 -6.25
N GLN A 56 -9.44 3.41 -5.57
CA GLN A 56 -8.10 3.26 -6.14
C GLN A 56 -8.04 2.14 -7.18
N ALA A 57 -8.88 1.11 -7.12
CA ALA A 57 -8.88 0.06 -8.14
C ALA A 57 -9.18 0.63 -9.54
N ASP A 58 -10.09 1.61 -9.67
CA ASP A 58 -10.34 2.32 -10.92
C ASP A 58 -9.17 3.23 -11.33
N VAL A 59 -8.50 3.88 -10.38
CA VAL A 59 -7.31 4.73 -10.64
C VAL A 59 -6.10 3.89 -11.09
N ILE A 60 -5.92 2.72 -10.46
CA ILE A 60 -4.84 1.76 -10.75
C ILE A 60 -5.08 1.05 -12.10
N GLN A 61 -6.33 0.85 -12.53
CA GLN A 61 -6.64 0.36 -13.88
C GLN A 61 -6.24 1.34 -14.99
N GLY A 62 -6.12 2.64 -14.70
CA GLY A 62 -5.75 3.66 -15.68
C GLY A 62 -4.25 3.92 -15.82
N THR A 63 -3.48 3.80 -14.73
CA THR A 63 -2.02 4.02 -14.75
C THR A 63 -1.36 3.30 -13.56
N PRO A 64 -0.33 2.45 -13.79
CA PRO A 64 0.41 1.89 -12.67
C PRO A 64 1.05 3.02 -11.85
N PRO A 65 1.15 2.87 -10.51
CA PRO A 65 1.83 3.84 -9.67
C PRO A 65 3.25 4.09 -10.21
N PRO A 66 3.76 5.34 -10.15
CA PRO A 66 5.15 5.61 -10.52
C PRO A 66 6.05 4.66 -9.74
N GLY A 67 6.80 3.82 -10.45
CA GLY A 67 7.76 2.92 -9.80
C GLY A 67 8.72 3.75 -8.95
N GLU A 68 8.93 3.32 -7.71
CA GLU A 68 10.00 3.90 -6.88
C GLU A 68 11.33 3.80 -7.65
N PRO A 69 12.19 4.84 -7.62
CA PRO A 69 13.46 4.77 -8.31
C PRO A 69 14.27 3.61 -7.75
N GLU A 70 14.53 2.59 -8.56
CA GLU A 70 15.36 1.45 -8.16
C GLU A 70 16.75 1.95 -7.72
N ASP A 71 17.12 1.69 -6.46
CA ASP A 71 18.46 2.02 -5.96
C ASP A 71 19.48 0.99 -6.46
N PHE A 72 20.12 1.32 -7.58
CA PHE A 72 21.16 0.48 -8.19
C PHE A 72 22.53 0.63 -7.54
N GLY A 73 22.71 1.50 -6.55
CA GLY A 73 24.03 1.83 -5.99
C GLY A 73 24.78 0.61 -5.42
N PRO A 74 24.21 -0.09 -4.43
CA PRO A 74 24.84 -1.25 -3.80
C PRO A 74 25.07 -2.41 -4.79
N THR A 75 24.10 -2.67 -5.67
CA THR A 75 24.15 -3.80 -6.62
C THR A 75 25.27 -3.63 -7.65
N ARG A 76 25.54 -2.39 -8.11
CA ARG A 76 26.64 -2.10 -9.03
C ARG A 76 28.02 -2.33 -8.39
N LEU A 77 28.19 -1.95 -7.12
CA LEU A 77 29.45 -2.16 -6.38
C LEU A 77 29.80 -3.64 -6.25
N VAL A 78 28.82 -4.47 -5.89
CA VAL A 78 28.99 -5.92 -5.81
C VAL A 78 29.35 -6.50 -7.17
N GLY A 79 28.70 -6.03 -8.25
CA GLY A 79 29.02 -6.43 -9.62
C GLY A 79 30.48 -6.16 -10.00
N TYR A 80 30.99 -4.94 -9.73
CA TYR A 80 32.39 -4.61 -10.00
C TYR A 80 33.37 -5.42 -9.15
N PHE A 81 33.02 -5.73 -7.90
CA PHE A 81 33.83 -6.58 -7.04
C PHE A 81 34.02 -7.98 -7.64
N PHE A 82 32.93 -8.62 -8.09
CA PHE A 82 33.02 -9.94 -8.71
C PHE A 82 33.81 -9.94 -10.03
N VAL A 83 33.63 -8.92 -10.87
CA VAL A 83 34.39 -8.79 -12.13
C VAL A 83 35.87 -8.59 -11.85
N GLY A 84 36.21 -7.69 -10.92
CA GLY A 84 37.61 -7.45 -10.51
C GLY A 84 38.25 -8.70 -9.91
N TRP A 85 37.51 -9.43 -9.08
CA TRP A 85 37.97 -10.68 -8.48
C TRP A 85 38.21 -11.78 -9.52
N LEU A 86 37.31 -11.93 -10.50
CA LEU A 86 37.46 -12.87 -11.61
C LEU A 86 38.73 -12.57 -12.41
N LEU A 87 38.96 -11.30 -12.76
CA LEU A 87 40.16 -10.89 -13.50
C LEU A 87 41.44 -11.18 -12.71
N LEU A 88 41.45 -10.87 -11.40
CA LEU A 88 42.56 -11.20 -10.51
C LEU A 88 42.82 -12.70 -10.45
N ALA A 89 41.77 -13.52 -10.36
CA ALA A 89 41.89 -14.97 -10.34
C ALA A 89 42.48 -15.53 -11.63
N VAL A 90 42.05 -15.02 -12.80
CA VAL A 90 42.59 -15.42 -14.10
C VAL A 90 44.07 -15.03 -14.22
N VAL A 91 44.43 -13.78 -13.88
CA VAL A 91 45.83 -13.32 -13.93
C VAL A 91 46.70 -14.11 -12.97
N SER A 92 46.24 -14.33 -11.74
CA SER A 92 46.96 -15.14 -10.74
C SER A 92 47.12 -16.58 -11.21
N SER A 93 46.08 -17.17 -11.81
CA SER A 93 46.16 -18.51 -12.36
C SER A 93 47.20 -18.62 -13.47
N ILE A 94 47.35 -17.60 -14.32
CA ILE A 94 48.40 -17.60 -15.36
C ILE A 94 49.77 -17.42 -14.71
N ALA A 95 49.91 -16.48 -13.79
CA ALA A 95 51.19 -16.14 -13.16
C ALA A 95 51.76 -17.27 -12.28
N PHE A 96 50.91 -18.03 -11.60
CA PHE A 96 51.33 -19.12 -10.70
C PHE A 96 51.27 -20.53 -11.31
N ASN A 97 50.75 -20.68 -12.53
CA ASN A 97 50.68 -21.96 -13.27
C ASN A 97 51.59 -21.97 -14.51
N LEU A 98 52.55 -21.03 -14.58
CA LEU A 98 53.63 -20.96 -15.55
C LEU A 98 54.96 -21.40 -14.90
#